data_AF-A0A529W249-F1
#
_entry.id   AF-A0A529W249-F1
#
_cell.length_a   1.000
_cell.length_b   1.000
_cell.length_c   1.000
_cell.angle_alpha   90.00
_cell.angle_beta   90.00
_cell.angle_gamma   90.00
#
_symmetry.space_group_name_H-M   'P 1'
#
loop_
_entity.id
_entity.type
_entity.pdbx_description
1 polymer ?
#
loop_
_entity_poly.entity_id
_entity_poly.type
_entity_poly.pdbx_seq_one_letter_code
_entity_poly.pdbx_strand_id
1 'polypeptide(L)'
;MSASAQDFRPDIEGLRAVAVAGVVAYHFGLAALPGGFAGIDIFFVISGLVSFILCAGLTSVSQPWAFCFSPLRAWELAAGGLASMAPARLLQARPLLGRALSLAGLTMIGTAYLTFSEDAPFPGFLALLPVAGTVLLLKAGAAGARDGYSPNSSRNRV
;
A
#
# COMPACT_ATOMS: atom_id res chain seq x y z
N MET A 1 1.66 39.74 26.94
CA MET A 1 1.95 39.04 25.66
C MET A 1 0.62 38.79 24.98
N SER A 2 0.21 39.65 24.06
CA SER A 2 -1.05 39.51 23.32
C SER A 2 -0.90 38.37 22.31
N ALA A 3 -1.81 37.40 22.34
CA ALA A 3 -1.88 36.34 21.35
C ALA A 3 -2.15 36.98 19.97
N SER A 4 -1.30 36.71 18.99
CA SER A 4 -1.55 37.06 17.60
C SER A 4 -2.83 36.37 17.14
N ALA A 5 -3.83 37.14 16.70
CA ALA A 5 -4.93 36.60 15.93
C ALA A 5 -4.32 35.76 14.80
N GLN A 6 -4.60 34.46 14.78
CA GLN A 6 -4.21 33.58 13.69
C GLN A 6 -4.76 34.22 12.40
N ASP A 7 -3.88 34.57 11.46
CA ASP A 7 -4.29 35.11 10.15
C ASP A 7 -5.25 34.11 9.49
N PHE A 8 -6.55 34.41 9.56
CA PHE A 8 -7.61 33.61 8.96
C PHE A 8 -7.52 33.76 7.45
N ARG A 9 -7.36 32.64 6.75
CA ARG A 9 -7.14 32.56 5.28
C ARG A 9 -8.41 31.99 4.67
N PRO A 10 -9.45 32.82 4.45
CA PRO A 10 -10.79 32.36 4.06
C PRO A 10 -10.80 31.60 2.73
N ASP A 11 -9.83 31.86 1.86
CA ASP A 11 -9.55 31.13 0.63
C ASP A 11 -9.19 29.65 0.88
N ILE A 12 -8.31 29.39 1.85
CA ILE A 12 -7.88 28.03 2.22
C ILE A 12 -9.01 27.31 2.94
N GLU A 13 -9.69 27.99 3.86
CA GLU A 13 -10.79 27.39 4.62
C GLU A 13 -12.01 27.10 3.75
N GLY A 14 -12.32 27.98 2.80
CA GLY A 14 -13.35 27.75 1.78
C GLY A 14 -13.04 26.53 0.90
N LEU A 15 -11.80 26.42 0.42
CA LEU A 15 -11.37 25.28 -0.39
C LEU A 15 -11.43 23.96 0.39
N ARG A 16 -11.04 23.97 1.67
CA ARG A 16 -11.14 22.79 2.56
C ARG A 16 -12.59 22.40 2.80
N ALA A 17 -13.48 23.36 3.04
CA ALA A 17 -14.90 23.09 3.24
C ALA A 17 -15.53 22.44 1.99
N VAL A 18 -15.20 22.93 0.79
CA VAL A 18 -15.68 22.35 -0.48
C VAL A 18 -15.13 20.93 -0.67
N ALA A 19 -13.83 20.71 -0.41
CA ALA A 19 -13.22 19.39 -0.52
C ALA A 19 -13.85 18.36 0.42
N VAL A 20 -14.06 18.74 1.70
CA VAL A 20 -14.69 17.87 2.71
C VAL A 20 -16.16 17.61 2.36
N ALA A 21 -16.92 18.62 1.94
CA ALA A 21 -18.32 18.46 1.54
C ALA A 21 -18.47 17.49 0.37
N GLY A 22 -17.57 17.55 -0.62
CA GLY A 22 -17.54 16.60 -1.74
C GLY A 22 -17.26 15.17 -1.30
N VAL A 23 -16.29 14.95 -0.40
CA VAL A 23 -15.98 13.62 0.18
C VAL A 23 -17.18 13.07 0.97
N VAL A 24 -17.81 13.91 1.79
CA VAL A 24 -18.97 13.53 2.61
C VAL A 24 -20.15 13.15 1.70
N ALA A 25 -20.47 13.97 0.69
CA ALA A 25 -21.51 13.68 -0.29
C ALA A 25 -21.28 12.37 -1.05
N TYR A 26 -20.02 12.07 -1.38
CA TYR A 26 -19.62 10.79 -1.98
C TYR A 26 -19.88 9.59 -1.05
N HIS A 27 -19.59 9.73 0.26
CA HIS A 27 -19.84 8.67 1.25
C HIS A 27 -21.34 8.39 1.47
N PHE A 28 -22.18 9.42 1.33
CA PHE A 28 -23.64 9.28 1.39
C PHE A 28 -24.27 8.77 0.08
N GLY A 29 -23.45 8.42 -0.93
CA GLY A 29 -23.94 7.86 -2.19
C GLY A 29 -24.61 8.87 -3.13
N LEU A 30 -24.48 10.18 -2.87
CA LEU A 30 -25.04 11.23 -3.75
C LEU A 30 -24.27 11.35 -5.08
N ALA A 31 -23.05 10.83 -5.15
CA ALA A 31 -22.26 10.77 -6.38
C ALA A 31 -22.29 9.34 -6.96
N ALA A 32 -23.30 9.05 -7.78
CA ALA A 32 -23.40 7.81 -8.56
C ALA A 32 -22.40 7.78 -9.74
N LEU A 33 -21.11 8.06 -9.47
CA LEU A 33 -20.05 7.93 -10.47
C LEU A 33 -19.71 6.43 -10.64
N PRO A 34 -19.71 5.87 -11.86
CA PRO A 34 -19.37 4.46 -12.15
C PRO A 34 -17.93 4.01 -11.80
N GLY A 35 -17.21 4.71 -10.93
CA GLY A 35 -15.76 4.56 -10.71
C GLY A 35 -15.34 4.38 -9.25
N GLY A 36 -16.17 3.73 -8.42
CA GLY A 36 -15.98 3.59 -6.96
C GLY A 36 -14.54 3.32 -6.48
N PHE A 37 -13.82 2.43 -7.17
CA PHE A 37 -12.44 2.07 -6.84
C PHE A 37 -11.39 2.81 -7.69
N ALA A 38 -11.76 3.29 -8.88
CA ALA A 38 -10.83 3.93 -9.81
C ALA A 38 -10.16 5.17 -9.22
N GLY A 39 -10.90 5.98 -8.44
CA GLY A 39 -10.32 7.15 -7.75
C GLY A 39 -9.30 6.77 -6.68
N ILE A 40 -9.56 5.68 -5.95
CA ILE A 40 -8.67 5.16 -4.91
C ILE A 40 -7.40 4.58 -5.55
N ASP A 41 -7.55 3.81 -6.64
CA ASP A 41 -6.44 3.25 -7.41
C ASP A 41 -5.52 4.37 -7.93
N ILE A 42 -6.10 5.39 -8.57
CA ILE A 42 -5.35 6.54 -9.11
C ILE A 42 -4.62 7.29 -7.99
N PHE A 43 -5.28 7.51 -6.85
CA PHE A 43 -4.67 8.16 -5.70
C PHE A 43 -3.46 7.37 -5.19
N PHE A 44 -3.60 6.07 -4.94
CA PHE A 44 -2.50 5.23 -4.47
C PHE A 44 -1.34 5.16 -5.46
N VAL A 45 -1.62 5.08 -6.76
CA VAL A 45 -0.57 5.07 -7.80
C VAL A 45 0.20 6.39 -7.82
N ILE A 46 -0.49 7.53 -7.86
CA ILE A 46 0.16 8.84 -7.95
C ILE A 46 0.94 9.14 -6.67
N SER A 47 0.30 9.00 -5.50
CA SER A 47 0.96 9.26 -4.22
C SER A 47 2.12 8.30 -3.96
N GLY A 48 1.98 7.02 -4.35
CA GLY A 48 3.04 6.04 -4.25
C GLY A 48 4.24 6.37 -5.16
N LEU A 49 3.99 6.73 -6.42
CA LEU A 49 5.07 7.08 -7.34
C LEU A 49 5.83 8.33 -6.89
N VAL A 50 5.12 9.37 -6.45
CA VAL A 50 5.72 10.59 -5.92
C VAL A 50 6.55 10.28 -4.67
N SER A 51 6.02 9.48 -3.74
CA SER A 51 6.73 9.05 -2.54
C SER A 51 8.01 8.26 -2.89
N PHE A 52 7.95 7.35 -3.85
CA PHE A 52 9.10 6.56 -4.30
C PHE A 52 10.19 7.42 -4.93
N ILE A 53 9.83 8.32 -5.86
CA ILE A 53 10.79 9.19 -6.54
C ILE A 53 11.48 10.11 -5.53
N LEU A 54 10.72 10.70 -4.60
CA LEU A 54 11.30 11.54 -3.55
C LEU A 54 12.23 10.74 -2.63
N CYS A 55 11.85 9.52 -2.25
CA CYS A 55 12.68 8.64 -1.43
C CYS A 55 13.99 8.27 -2.14
N ALA A 56 13.92 7.87 -3.40
CA ALA A 56 15.08 7.51 -4.20
C ALA A 56 16.03 8.70 -4.40
N GLY A 57 15.49 9.89 -4.70
CA GLY A 57 16.27 11.12 -4.82
C GLY A 57 16.94 11.55 -3.52
N LEU A 58 16.22 11.47 -2.39
CA LEU A 58 16.74 11.87 -1.09
C LEU A 58 17.75 10.87 -0.52
N THR A 59 17.65 9.59 -0.88
CA THR A 59 18.64 8.57 -0.50
C THR A 59 20.04 8.93 -1.03
N SER A 60 20.13 9.54 -2.21
CA SER A 60 21.40 9.99 -2.83
C SER A 60 22.00 11.24 -2.17
N VAL A 61 21.20 12.05 -1.47
CA VAL A 61 21.65 13.29 -0.81
C VAL A 61 21.89 13.07 0.69
N SER A 62 21.01 12.33 1.35
CA SER A 62 21.08 12.06 2.78
C SER A 62 20.28 10.81 3.14
N GLN A 63 21.00 9.69 3.27
CA GLN A 63 20.44 8.39 3.66
C GLN A 63 19.61 8.41 4.97
N PRO A 64 20.02 9.11 6.05
CA PRO A 64 19.26 9.12 7.31
C PRO A 64 17.89 9.80 7.19
N TRP A 65 17.79 10.87 6.39
CA TRP A 65 16.52 11.58 6.20
C TRP A 65 15.55 10.76 5.34
N ALA A 66 16.05 10.05 4.33
CA ALA A 66 15.24 9.15 3.52
C ALA A 66 14.62 8.01 4.35
N PHE A 67 15.34 7.54 5.38
CA PHE A 67 14.84 6.50 6.28
C PHE A 67 13.90 7.02 7.36
N CYS A 68 14.27 8.10 8.06
CA CYS A 68 13.50 8.63 9.20
C CYS A 68 12.20 9.33 8.80
N PHE A 69 12.10 9.85 7.56
CA PHE A 69 10.91 10.56 7.10
C PHE A 69 9.88 9.58 6.53
N SER A 70 8.91 9.19 7.34
CA SER A 70 7.87 8.21 6.96
C SER A 70 7.04 8.58 5.70
N PRO A 71 6.78 9.86 5.35
CA PRO A 71 6.08 10.19 4.10
C PRO A 71 6.81 9.72 2.84
N LEU A 72 8.14 9.63 2.87
CA LEU A 72 8.93 9.12 1.75
C LEU A 72 8.75 7.60 1.57
N ARG A 73 8.20 6.92 2.57
CA ARG A 73 7.95 5.46 2.55
C ARG A 73 6.49 5.09 2.29
N ALA A 74 5.61 6.08 2.09
CA ALA A 74 4.19 5.85 1.81
C ALA A 74 3.96 4.96 0.58
N TRP A 75 4.90 4.92 -0.37
CA TRP A 75 4.85 4.06 -1.54
C TRP A 75 4.81 2.55 -1.23
N GLU A 76 5.42 2.10 -0.12
CA GLU A 76 5.40 0.69 0.32
C GLU A 76 3.97 0.27 0.69
N LEU A 77 3.26 1.14 1.41
CA LEU A 77 1.87 0.93 1.79
C LEU A 77 0.93 1.03 0.58
N ALA A 78 1.20 1.96 -0.34
CA ALA A 78 0.44 2.07 -1.58
C ALA A 78 0.55 0.79 -2.43
N ALA A 79 1.74 0.22 -2.57
CA ALA A 79 1.95 -1.04 -3.27
C ALA A 79 1.15 -2.20 -2.64
N GLY A 80 1.17 -2.31 -1.31
CA GLY A 80 0.39 -3.31 -0.58
C GLY A 80 -1.13 -3.12 -0.72
N GLY A 81 -1.60 -1.87 -0.64
CA GLY A 81 -3.01 -1.51 -0.83
C GLY A 81 -3.52 -1.89 -2.22
N LEU A 82 -2.81 -1.49 -3.27
CA LEU A 82 -3.13 -1.84 -4.65
C LEU A 82 -3.11 -3.36 -4.88
N ALA A 83 -2.13 -4.06 -4.30
CA ALA A 83 -2.05 -5.52 -4.40
C ALA A 83 -3.25 -6.24 -3.77
N SER A 84 -3.82 -5.69 -2.68
CA SER A 84 -4.99 -6.25 -2.00
C SER A 84 -6.29 -6.10 -2.80
N MET A 85 -6.39 -5.05 -3.61
CA MET A 85 -7.54 -4.76 -4.46
C MET A 85 -7.51 -5.58 -5.77
N ALA A 86 -6.34 -6.10 -6.16
CA ALA A 86 -6.20 -6.90 -7.37
C ALA A 86 -6.95 -8.25 -7.24
N PRO A 87 -7.82 -8.61 -8.22
CA PRO A 87 -8.59 -9.85 -8.15
C PRO A 87 -7.69 -11.09 -8.18
N ALA A 88 -7.80 -11.97 -7.17
CA ALA A 88 -7.00 -13.19 -7.05
C ALA A 88 -7.52 -14.37 -7.91
N ARG A 89 -8.35 -14.12 -8.92
CA ARG A 89 -9.06 -15.16 -9.70
C ARG A 89 -8.12 -16.19 -10.33
N LEU A 90 -6.99 -15.73 -10.87
CA LEU A 90 -5.99 -16.63 -11.49
C LEU A 90 -5.28 -17.52 -10.47
N LEU A 91 -5.01 -16.98 -9.27
CA LEU A 91 -4.35 -17.71 -8.18
C LEU A 91 -5.28 -18.74 -7.54
N GLN A 92 -6.57 -18.41 -7.45
CA GLN A 92 -7.63 -19.31 -7.03
C GLN A 92 -7.83 -20.46 -8.04
N ALA A 93 -7.77 -20.16 -9.35
CA ALA A 93 -7.88 -21.19 -10.39
C ALA A 93 -6.64 -22.09 -10.50
N ARG A 94 -5.47 -21.64 -10.05
CA ARG A 94 -4.19 -22.34 -10.18
C ARG A 94 -3.43 -22.33 -8.85
N PRO A 95 -3.76 -23.22 -7.89
CA PRO A 95 -3.18 -23.20 -6.55
C PRO A 95 -1.65 -23.41 -6.52
N LEU A 96 -1.09 -24.11 -7.51
CA LEU A 96 0.36 -24.24 -7.68
C LEU A 96 1.05 -22.90 -7.96
N LEU A 97 0.40 -22.00 -8.71
CA LEU A 97 0.92 -20.64 -8.92
C LEU A 97 0.92 -19.85 -7.61
N GLY A 98 -0.12 -19.98 -6.79
CA GLY A 98 -0.17 -19.38 -5.45
C GLY A 98 1.00 -19.85 -4.57
N ARG A 99 1.27 -21.16 -4.54
CA ARG A 99 2.40 -21.75 -3.79
C ARG A 99 3.77 -21.33 -4.33
N ALA A 100 3.92 -21.27 -5.65
CA ALA A 100 5.15 -20.80 -6.29
C ALA A 100 5.40 -19.32 -5.97
N LEU A 101 4.37 -18.48 -6.01
CA LEU A 101 4.48 -17.05 -5.69
C LEU A 101 4.71 -16.80 -4.20
N SER A 102 4.13 -17.59 -3.31
CA SER A 102 4.43 -17.47 -1.88
C SER A 102 5.86 -17.91 -1.57
N LEU A 103 6.33 -19.00 -2.16
CA LEU A 103 7.71 -19.46 -2.01
C LEU A 103 8.69 -18.44 -2.59
N ALA A 104 8.39 -17.87 -3.77
CA ALA A 104 9.16 -16.81 -4.38
C ALA A 104 9.19 -15.53 -3.51
N GLY A 105 8.07 -15.15 -2.91
CA GLY A 105 8.02 -14.00 -1.99
C GLY A 105 8.87 -14.22 -0.73
N LEU A 106 8.81 -15.43 -0.16
CA LEU A 106 9.64 -15.84 0.97
C LEU A 106 11.12 -15.86 0.64
N THR A 107 11.51 -16.41 -0.52
CA THR A 107 12.91 -16.41 -0.94
C THR A 107 13.41 -15.00 -1.19
N MET A 108 12.58 -14.11 -1.74
CA MET A 108 12.91 -12.71 -1.99
C MET A 108 13.14 -11.93 -0.69
N ILE A 109 12.30 -12.14 0.34
CA ILE A 109 12.49 -11.57 1.67
C ILE A 109 13.74 -12.15 2.36
N GLY A 110 13.93 -13.48 2.29
CA GLY A 110 15.10 -14.14 2.86
C GLY A 110 16.41 -13.65 2.21
N THR A 111 16.40 -13.46 0.89
CA THR A 111 17.55 -12.93 0.15
C THR A 111 17.81 -11.49 0.57
N ALA A 112 16.78 -10.64 0.64
CA ALA A 112 16.93 -9.26 1.12
C ALA A 112 17.53 -9.20 2.53
N TYR A 113 17.07 -10.05 3.45
CA TYR A 113 17.61 -10.10 4.81
C TYR A 113 19.10 -10.51 4.85
N LEU A 114 19.49 -11.45 4.00
CA LEU A 114 20.85 -12.00 4.01
C LEU A 114 21.86 -11.17 3.21
N THR A 115 21.41 -10.36 2.25
CA THR A 115 22.30 -9.61 1.34
C THR A 115 22.36 -8.10 1.63
N PHE A 116 21.56 -7.56 2.55
CA PHE A 116 21.63 -6.14 2.89
C PHE A 116 22.77 -5.89 3.88
N SER A 117 23.89 -5.40 3.37
CA SER A 117 25.02 -4.91 4.16
C SER A 117 24.82 -3.45 4.59
N GLU A 118 25.42 -3.07 5.72
CA GLU A 118 25.32 -1.73 6.33
C GLU A 118 25.84 -0.60 5.41
N ASP A 119 26.71 -0.93 4.45
CA ASP A 119 27.30 0.03 3.49
C ASP A 119 26.41 0.33 2.27
N ALA A 120 25.26 -0.35 2.14
CA ALA A 120 24.39 -0.18 0.99
C ALA A 120 23.49 1.08 1.13
N PRO A 121 23.24 1.82 0.03
CA PRO A 121 22.33 2.97 0.04
C PRO A 121 20.87 2.55 0.26
N PHE A 122 20.48 2.46 1.54
CA PHE A 122 19.16 2.06 2.02
C PHE A 122 18.34 3.29 2.48
N PRO A 123 17.02 3.41 2.22
CA PRO A 123 16.08 2.39 1.70
C PRO A 123 15.95 2.31 0.17
N GLY A 124 16.09 3.41 -0.57
CA GLY A 124 16.28 3.47 -2.03
C GLY A 124 15.59 2.41 -2.92
N PHE A 125 16.27 2.02 -4.01
CA PHE A 125 15.80 0.98 -4.93
C PHE A 125 15.83 -0.41 -4.28
N LEU A 126 16.68 -0.62 -3.28
CA LEU A 126 16.84 -1.90 -2.60
C LEU A 126 15.56 -2.34 -1.89
N ALA A 127 14.78 -1.39 -1.35
CA ALA A 127 13.49 -1.67 -0.72
C ALA A 127 12.44 -2.27 -1.68
N LEU A 128 12.60 -2.18 -3.02
CA LEU A 128 11.71 -2.87 -3.96
C LEU A 128 11.74 -4.38 -3.77
N LEU A 129 12.89 -4.94 -3.36
CA LEU A 129 13.07 -6.37 -3.22
C LEU A 129 12.16 -6.96 -2.10
N PRO A 130 12.26 -6.49 -0.83
CA PRO A 130 11.37 -6.96 0.23
C PRO A 130 9.89 -6.54 0.03
N VAL A 131 9.62 -5.38 -0.58
CA VAL A 131 8.23 -4.92 -0.84
C VAL A 131 7.55 -5.83 -1.85
N ALA A 132 8.21 -6.17 -2.97
CA ALA A 132 7.67 -7.11 -3.94
C ALA A 132 7.49 -8.51 -3.33
N GLY A 133 8.43 -8.98 -2.50
CA GLY A 133 8.30 -10.25 -1.79
C GLY A 133 7.07 -10.30 -0.87
N THR A 134 6.80 -9.20 -0.16
CA THR A 134 5.63 -9.06 0.71
C THR A 134 4.32 -9.01 -0.08
N VAL A 135 4.29 -8.26 -1.19
CA VAL A 135 3.14 -8.20 -2.11
C VAL A 135 2.79 -9.58 -2.66
N LEU A 136 3.79 -10.38 -3.03
CA LEU A 136 3.61 -11.75 -3.51
C LEU A 136 2.99 -12.66 -2.44
N LEU A 137 3.47 -12.58 -1.19
CA LEU A 137 2.90 -13.32 -0.07
C LEU A 137 1.46 -12.93 0.22
N LEU A 138 1.14 -11.63 0.23
CA LEU A 138 -0.22 -11.14 0.46
C LEU A 138 -1.19 -11.68 -0.60
N LYS A 139 -0.81 -11.63 -1.88
CA LYS A 139 -1.66 -12.15 -2.96
C LYS A 139 -1.81 -13.66 -2.91
N ALA A 140 -0.76 -14.40 -2.59
CA ALA A 140 -0.81 -15.86 -2.49
C ALA A 140 -1.65 -16.33 -1.28
N GLY A 141 -1.50 -15.68 -0.12
CA GLY A 141 -2.25 -15.99 1.10
C GLY A 141 -3.75 -15.72 0.98
N ALA A 142 -4.12 -14.61 0.33
CA ALA A 142 -5.52 -14.26 0.06
C ALA A 142 -6.24 -15.25 -0.88
N ALA A 143 -5.48 -15.98 -1.70
CA ALA A 143 -6.02 -17.04 -2.56
C ALA A 143 -6.29 -18.33 -1.78
N GLY A 144 -5.38 -18.74 -0.87
CA GLY A 144 -5.49 -19.98 -0.11
C GLY A 144 -6.48 -19.95 1.06
N ALA A 145 -6.75 -18.78 1.65
CA ALA A 145 -7.65 -18.64 2.80
C ALA A 145 -9.13 -18.99 2.49
N ARG A 146 -9.54 -18.90 1.21
CA ARG A 146 -10.90 -19.27 0.78
C ARG A 146 -11.15 -20.77 0.73
N ASP A 147 -10.10 -21.58 0.57
CA ASP A 147 -10.20 -23.04 0.47
C ASP A 147 -10.29 -23.72 1.85
N GLY A 148 -9.81 -23.05 2.91
CA GLY A 148 -9.80 -23.58 4.28
C GLY A 148 -11.10 -23.39 5.07
N TYR A 149 -11.99 -22.49 4.65
CA TYR A 149 -13.27 -22.26 5.32
C TYR A 149 -14.33 -23.25 4.80
N SER A 150 -14.37 -24.46 5.37
CA SER A 150 -15.51 -25.36 5.24
C SER A 150 -16.37 -25.27 6.50
N PRO A 151 -17.54 -24.59 6.46
CA PRO A 151 -18.38 -24.35 7.63
C PRO A 151 -19.07 -25.61 8.18
N ASN A 152 -18.80 -26.80 7.62
CA ASN A 152 -19.54 -28.02 7.92
C ASN A 152 -18.74 -29.11 8.67
N SER A 153 -17.55 -28.82 9.20
CA SER A 153 -16.74 -29.83 9.91
C SER A 153 -17.23 -30.17 11.32
N SER A 154 -18.21 -29.43 11.85
CA SER A 154 -18.78 -29.64 13.20
C SER A 154 -20.08 -30.44 13.24
N ARG A 155 -20.74 -30.74 12.11
CA ARG A 155 -22.02 -31.49 12.11
C ARG A 155 -21.88 -33.01 12.13
N ASN A 156 -20.68 -33.55 11.93
CA ASN A 156 -20.45 -35.00 11.82
C ASN A 156 -19.50 -35.57 12.88
N ARG A 157 -19.43 -34.95 14.07
CA ARG A 157 -18.86 -35.61 15.24
C ARG A 157 -19.96 -35.93 16.25
N VAL A 158 -20.50 -37.14 16.04
CA VAL A 158 -21.09 -38.13 16.96
C VAL A 158 -22.08 -37.62 18.00
#